data_AF-A0AA91BQY9-F1
#
_entry.id   AF-A0AA91BQY9-F1
#
_cell.length_a   1.000
_cell.length_b   1.000
_cell.length_c   1.000
_cell.angle_alpha   90.00
_cell.angle_beta   90.00
_cell.angle_gamma   90.00
#
_symmetry.space_group_name_H-M   'P 1'
#
loop_
_entity.id
_entity.type
_entity.pdbx_description
1 polymer ?
#
loop_
_entity_poly.entity_id
_entity_poly.type
_entity_poly.pdbx_seq_one_letter_code
_entity_poly.pdbx_strand_id
1 'polypeptide(L)'
;MSAHCQSIRDEIETLEQSIELLDIQIQNTVDPIQKSALFRFRKQSLSLLQRKRGALKACEESGPPLPQVPADMSDFGSEVTQGIPGYELVAGKDTLARIFVGRRPPVVVMASELLDDADSDYSSKALGFDLNSLPIHSLPFNPARIDYAELEISGPSGTTVIPGDIGDGVFSNDTKSFSEDDNINFYIRGREISKPGRHRFTARLYRNGTLVGEKSVGQPQFHPTKDLRILVVVEIFPFPAVKWEILFQALEDLSRIFPIRSGLAPLDGDQEAGLRYRIEPIPIDFAWPDRTPVAQRLAAFNQEQSAAGRPDRAEHVLTIRTQQPGEMPLGGSAQSGPNGSIAGVTLNVDPPMDNSFGTLVSHEIAHNFLTVPHVGDEGVALNEPAAFDLVARKSVGNPRALMYRIYNLTPNGTAFLVPDSWRTIRERLLTRSSTGNDE
;
A
#
# COMPACT_ATOMS: atom_id res chain seq x y z
N MET A 1 7.84 -37.47 3.23
CA MET A 1 8.98 -36.65 2.75
C MET A 1 8.41 -35.36 2.18
N SER A 2 8.96 -34.18 2.53
CA SER A 2 8.37 -32.91 2.07
C SER A 2 8.54 -32.74 0.56
N ALA A 3 7.62 -32.02 -0.09
CA ALA A 3 7.72 -31.71 -1.52
C ALA A 3 9.03 -30.98 -1.87
N HIS A 4 9.59 -30.21 -0.92
CA HIS A 4 10.89 -29.58 -1.06
C HIS A 4 12.05 -30.60 -1.06
N CYS A 5 12.06 -31.58 -0.15
CA CYS A 5 13.09 -32.63 -0.18
C CYS A 5 12.95 -33.51 -1.44
N GLN A 6 11.73 -33.73 -1.94
CA GLN A 6 11.50 -34.44 -3.21
C GLN A 6 12.05 -33.62 -4.40
N SER A 7 11.77 -32.32 -4.46
CA SER A 7 12.33 -31.44 -5.50
C SER A 7 13.86 -31.42 -5.49
N ILE A 8 14.51 -31.35 -4.31
CA ILE A 8 15.98 -31.46 -4.23
C ILE A 8 16.46 -32.83 -4.74
N ARG A 9 15.72 -33.90 -4.46
CA ARG A 9 16.06 -35.24 -4.92
C ARG A 9 15.93 -35.37 -6.45
N ASP A 10 14.89 -34.81 -7.04
CA ASP A 10 14.68 -34.80 -8.49
C ASP A 10 15.77 -33.96 -9.20
N GLU A 11 16.17 -32.83 -8.61
CA GLU A 11 17.31 -32.04 -9.08
C GLU A 11 18.64 -32.79 -9.00
N ILE A 12 18.86 -33.58 -7.93
CA ILE A 12 20.04 -34.44 -7.79
C ILE A 12 20.07 -35.50 -8.89
N GLU A 13 18.95 -36.18 -9.13
CA GLU A 13 18.85 -37.21 -10.17
C GLU A 13 19.13 -36.62 -11.57
N THR A 14 18.55 -35.45 -11.85
CA THR A 14 18.79 -34.72 -13.11
C THR A 14 20.28 -34.34 -13.26
N LEU A 15 20.91 -33.88 -12.18
CA LEU A 15 22.31 -33.47 -12.19
C LEU A 15 23.26 -34.68 -12.32
N GLU A 16 22.92 -35.82 -11.73
CA GLU A 16 23.66 -37.08 -11.89
C GLU A 16 23.62 -37.58 -13.33
N GLN A 17 22.43 -37.59 -13.95
CA GLN A 17 22.26 -37.94 -15.37
C GLN A 17 23.07 -36.99 -16.27
N SER A 18 23.06 -35.69 -15.95
CA SER A 18 23.83 -34.69 -16.69
C SER A 18 25.35 -34.94 -16.59
N ILE A 19 25.84 -35.29 -15.39
CA ILE A 19 27.25 -35.65 -15.15
C ILE A 19 27.65 -36.91 -15.93
N GLU A 20 26.78 -37.91 -16.01
CA GLU A 20 27.02 -39.13 -16.79
C GLU A 20 27.17 -38.82 -18.30
N LEU A 21 26.26 -38.00 -18.83
CA LEU A 21 26.34 -37.53 -20.22
C LEU A 21 27.62 -36.73 -20.49
N LEU A 22 28.03 -35.88 -19.55
CA LEU A 22 29.31 -35.15 -19.63
C LEU A 22 30.51 -36.09 -19.65
N ASP A 23 30.49 -37.16 -18.84
CA ASP A 23 31.58 -38.14 -18.82
C ASP A 23 31.72 -38.87 -20.16
N ILE A 24 30.61 -39.24 -20.77
CA ILE A 24 30.58 -39.82 -22.13
C ILE A 24 31.14 -38.81 -23.15
N GLN A 25 30.75 -37.55 -23.05
CA GLN A 25 31.19 -36.50 -23.97
C GLN A 25 32.69 -36.19 -23.83
N ILE A 26 33.22 -36.17 -22.61
CA ILE A 26 34.66 -36.02 -22.32
C ILE A 26 35.47 -37.17 -22.94
N GLN A 27 34.96 -38.41 -22.86
CA GLN A 27 35.61 -39.58 -23.44
C GLN A 27 35.70 -39.49 -24.96
N ASN A 28 34.62 -39.05 -25.61
CA ASN A 28 34.51 -38.96 -27.06
C ASN A 28 35.14 -37.69 -27.66
N THR A 29 35.50 -36.71 -26.83
CA THR A 29 36.13 -35.46 -27.27
C THR A 29 37.63 -35.65 -27.47
N VAL A 30 38.08 -35.45 -28.71
CA VAL A 30 39.48 -35.55 -29.14
C VAL A 30 40.20 -34.20 -29.02
N ASP A 31 39.48 -33.08 -29.18
CA ASP A 31 40.05 -31.75 -29.08
C ASP A 31 40.45 -31.44 -27.61
N PRO A 32 41.73 -31.13 -27.35
CA PRO A 32 42.23 -30.95 -25.98
C PRO A 32 41.67 -29.69 -25.28
N ILE A 33 41.29 -28.66 -26.03
CA ILE A 33 40.70 -27.42 -25.48
C ILE A 33 39.25 -27.68 -25.07
N GLN A 34 38.48 -28.32 -25.94
CA GLN A 34 37.10 -28.75 -25.66
C GLN A 34 37.06 -29.70 -24.46
N LYS A 35 37.98 -30.68 -24.43
CA LYS A 35 38.08 -31.65 -23.33
C LYS A 35 38.39 -30.97 -22.00
N SER A 36 39.27 -29.96 -21.98
CA SER A 36 39.58 -29.16 -20.80
C SER A 36 38.38 -28.33 -20.30
N ALA A 37 37.58 -27.76 -21.21
CA ALA A 37 36.34 -27.06 -20.87
C ALA A 37 35.31 -28.01 -20.24
N LEU A 38 35.10 -29.18 -20.83
CA LEU A 38 34.18 -30.20 -20.30
C LEU A 38 34.63 -30.72 -18.92
N PHE A 39 35.93 -30.89 -18.67
CA PHE A 39 36.44 -31.24 -17.34
C PHE A 39 36.14 -30.15 -16.29
N ARG A 40 36.22 -28.87 -16.64
CA ARG A 40 35.85 -27.77 -15.73
C ARG A 40 34.35 -27.78 -15.41
N PHE A 41 33.52 -27.97 -16.44
CA PHE A 41 32.06 -28.07 -16.27
C PHE A 41 31.66 -29.25 -15.38
N ARG A 42 32.32 -30.41 -15.58
CA ARG A 42 32.16 -31.59 -14.73
C ARG A 42 32.51 -31.28 -13.27
N LYS A 43 33.62 -30.58 -13.02
CA LYS A 43 34.05 -30.20 -11.66
C LYS A 43 33.03 -29.30 -10.97
N GLN A 44 32.48 -28.31 -11.69
CA GLN A 44 31.42 -27.43 -11.17
C GLN A 44 30.13 -28.21 -10.87
N SER A 45 29.73 -29.10 -11.79
CA SER A 45 28.54 -29.95 -11.64
C SER A 45 28.66 -30.88 -10.42
N LEU A 46 29.83 -31.48 -10.20
CA LEU A 46 30.11 -32.29 -9.01
C LEU A 46 30.06 -31.48 -7.71
N SER A 47 30.57 -30.24 -7.72
CA SER A 47 30.49 -29.32 -6.58
C SER A 47 29.03 -28.93 -6.27
N LEU A 48 28.22 -28.66 -7.30
CA LEU A 48 26.79 -28.43 -7.14
C LEU A 48 26.07 -29.66 -6.59
N LEU A 49 26.41 -30.86 -7.09
CA LEU A 49 25.85 -32.14 -6.61
C LEU A 49 26.17 -32.36 -5.13
N GLN A 50 27.40 -32.10 -4.69
CA GLN A 50 27.76 -32.19 -3.26
C GLN A 50 26.97 -31.21 -2.40
N ARG A 51 26.80 -29.96 -2.85
CA ARG A 51 25.98 -28.97 -2.14
C ARG A 51 24.51 -29.41 -2.04
N LYS A 52 23.93 -29.92 -3.13
CA LYS A 52 22.55 -30.42 -3.15
C LYS A 52 22.36 -31.66 -2.28
N ARG A 53 23.31 -32.60 -2.28
CA ARG A 53 23.31 -33.75 -1.36
C ARG A 53 23.42 -33.31 0.11
N GLY A 54 24.23 -32.30 0.41
CA GLY A 54 24.30 -31.69 1.74
C GLY A 54 22.95 -31.05 2.14
N ALA A 55 22.30 -30.35 1.22
CA ALA A 55 20.98 -29.77 1.43
C ALA A 55 19.89 -30.85 1.61
N LEU A 56 19.91 -31.93 0.84
CA LEU A 56 19.00 -33.07 0.99
C LEU A 56 19.17 -33.72 2.36
N LYS A 57 20.42 -33.96 2.78
CA LYS A 57 20.72 -34.53 4.09
C LYS A 57 20.22 -33.61 5.24
N ALA A 58 20.44 -32.31 5.13
CA ALA A 58 19.91 -31.34 6.09
C ALA A 58 18.36 -31.27 6.08
N CYS A 59 17.75 -31.41 4.89
CA CYS A 59 16.29 -31.50 4.71
C CYS A 59 15.72 -32.75 5.38
N GLU A 60 16.42 -33.87 5.30
CA GLU A 60 16.08 -35.15 5.91
C GLU A 60 16.30 -35.16 7.44
N GLU A 61 17.31 -34.45 7.95
CA GLU A 61 17.70 -34.46 9.37
C GLU A 61 16.98 -33.43 10.25
N SER A 62 16.68 -32.24 9.73
CA SER A 62 16.11 -31.12 10.52
C SER A 62 14.74 -30.65 10.04
N GLY A 63 14.27 -31.15 8.89
CA GLY A 63 13.27 -30.44 8.09
C GLY A 63 13.88 -29.15 7.53
N PRO A 64 13.60 -28.77 6.28
CA PRO A 64 14.11 -27.51 5.76
C PRO A 64 13.46 -26.34 6.53
N PRO A 65 14.16 -25.19 6.70
CA PRO A 65 13.44 -23.96 7.00
C PRO A 65 12.38 -23.77 5.93
N LEU A 66 11.16 -23.42 6.34
CA LEU A 66 10.09 -23.13 5.40
C LEU A 66 10.57 -22.06 4.42
N PRO A 67 10.37 -22.25 3.10
CA PRO A 67 10.78 -21.24 2.14
C PRO A 67 9.92 -19.98 2.33
N GLN A 68 10.39 -18.82 1.86
CA GLN A 68 9.61 -17.57 1.94
C GLN A 68 8.30 -17.69 1.16
N VAL A 69 8.36 -18.28 -0.03
CA VAL A 69 7.20 -18.70 -0.84
C VAL A 69 7.42 -20.12 -1.33
N PRO A 70 6.38 -20.88 -1.71
CA PRO A 70 6.54 -22.22 -2.26
C PRO A 70 7.50 -22.25 -3.46
N ALA A 71 8.23 -23.36 -3.62
CA ALA A 71 9.31 -23.47 -4.61
C ALA A 71 8.86 -23.33 -6.07
N ASP A 72 7.56 -23.53 -6.35
CA ASP A 72 6.93 -23.37 -7.66
C ASP A 72 6.44 -21.93 -7.93
N MET A 73 6.71 -20.99 -7.01
CA MET A 73 6.31 -19.58 -7.12
C MET A 73 7.54 -18.66 -7.25
N SER A 74 7.37 -17.55 -7.98
CA SER A 74 8.29 -16.42 -7.95
C SER A 74 7.98 -15.50 -6.79
N ASP A 75 9.02 -14.91 -6.20
CA ASP A 75 8.93 -13.86 -5.20
C ASP A 75 9.41 -12.53 -5.80
N PHE A 76 8.50 -11.57 -5.96
CA PHE A 76 8.81 -10.22 -6.46
C PHE A 76 8.86 -9.15 -5.34
N GLY A 77 8.96 -9.59 -4.09
CA GLY A 77 9.05 -8.76 -2.90
C GLY A 77 7.74 -8.65 -2.13
N SER A 78 7.67 -7.65 -1.26
CA SER A 78 6.48 -7.33 -0.47
C SER A 78 6.46 -5.86 -0.11
N GLU A 79 5.30 -5.35 0.29
CA GLU A 79 5.15 -3.98 0.77
C GLU A 79 4.11 -3.87 1.87
N VAL A 80 4.20 -2.78 2.63
CA VAL A 80 3.19 -2.32 3.58
C VAL A 80 2.92 -0.85 3.27
N THR A 81 1.66 -0.49 3.00
CA THR A 81 1.26 0.83 2.52
C THR A 81 -0.11 1.24 3.05
N GLN A 82 -0.35 2.55 3.11
CA GLN A 82 -1.66 3.16 3.44
C GLN A 82 -2.19 3.99 2.26
N GLY A 83 -1.80 3.60 1.05
CA GLY A 83 -2.23 4.22 -0.20
C GLY A 83 -1.09 4.28 -1.21
N ILE A 84 -0.11 5.16 -0.97
CA ILE A 84 1.07 5.33 -1.83
C ILE A 84 2.32 4.77 -1.14
N PRO A 85 3.16 3.98 -1.82
CA PRO A 85 4.45 3.59 -1.29
C PRO A 85 5.32 4.82 -1.02
N GLY A 86 5.80 4.94 0.22
CA GLY A 86 6.58 6.09 0.68
C GLY A 86 5.80 6.99 1.66
N TYR A 87 4.50 6.78 1.84
CA TYR A 87 3.81 7.32 3.01
C TYR A 87 4.42 6.77 4.29
N GLU A 88 4.62 7.66 5.26
CA GLU A 88 4.84 7.23 6.64
C GLU A 88 3.58 6.53 7.13
N LEU A 89 3.73 5.32 7.65
CA LEU A 89 2.61 4.56 8.17
C LEU A 89 2.16 5.17 9.50
N VAL A 90 0.88 5.44 9.67
CA VAL A 90 0.30 5.98 10.90
C VAL A 90 -0.57 4.96 11.61
N ALA A 91 -0.50 4.94 12.94
CA ALA A 91 -1.31 4.03 13.75
C ALA A 91 -2.81 4.36 13.60
N GLY A 92 -3.66 3.34 13.65
CA GLY A 92 -5.11 3.49 13.58
C GLY A 92 -5.67 3.69 12.18
N LYS A 93 -4.85 3.72 11.12
CA LYS A 93 -5.29 3.84 9.72
C LYS A 93 -5.21 2.51 8.99
N ASP A 94 -6.20 2.24 8.14
CA ASP A 94 -6.26 1.02 7.34
C ASP A 94 -4.99 0.87 6.51
N THR A 95 -4.48 -0.35 6.48
CA THR A 95 -3.16 -0.67 5.92
C THR A 95 -3.28 -1.89 5.02
N LEU A 96 -2.63 -1.83 3.86
CA LEU A 96 -2.45 -2.96 2.97
C LEU A 96 -1.04 -3.52 3.21
N ALA A 97 -0.95 -4.79 3.57
CA ALA A 97 0.27 -5.56 3.41
C ALA A 97 0.10 -6.47 2.20
N ARG A 98 1.07 -6.48 1.29
CA ARG A 98 0.97 -7.20 0.02
C ARG A 98 2.24 -7.96 -0.26
N ILE A 99 2.10 -9.22 -0.68
CA ILE A 99 3.21 -10.04 -1.16
C ILE A 99 3.05 -10.19 -2.68
N PHE A 100 4.09 -9.78 -3.39
CA PHE A 100 4.14 -9.91 -4.83
C PHE A 100 4.67 -11.30 -5.18
N VAL A 101 3.78 -12.12 -5.71
CA VAL A 101 4.08 -13.48 -6.14
C VAL A 101 3.78 -13.63 -7.62
N GLY A 102 4.21 -14.73 -8.21
CA GLY A 102 3.81 -15.09 -9.57
C GLY A 102 4.23 -16.50 -9.91
N ARG A 103 4.08 -16.86 -11.18
CA ARG A 103 4.56 -18.15 -11.65
C ARG A 103 6.09 -18.14 -11.65
N ARG A 104 6.70 -19.25 -11.24
CA ARG A 104 8.14 -19.44 -11.44
C ARG A 104 8.37 -19.76 -12.92
N PRO A 105 9.17 -18.98 -13.65
CA PRO A 105 9.54 -19.36 -15.01
C PRO A 105 10.22 -20.72 -14.95
N PRO A 106 10.01 -21.60 -15.95
CA PRO A 106 10.81 -22.81 -16.06
C PRO A 106 12.29 -22.42 -16.02
N VAL A 107 13.06 -23.09 -15.17
CA VAL A 107 14.51 -22.89 -15.13
C VAL A 107 15.07 -23.43 -16.44
N VAL A 108 15.24 -22.55 -17.42
CA VAL A 108 16.06 -22.84 -18.59
C VAL A 108 17.49 -22.68 -18.09
N VAL A 109 18.12 -23.79 -17.69
CA VAL A 109 19.58 -23.77 -17.48
C VAL A 109 20.21 -23.60 -18.86
N MET A 110 20.42 -22.35 -19.26
CA MET A 110 21.24 -22.08 -20.43
C MET A 110 22.66 -22.44 -20.05
N ALA A 111 23.29 -23.34 -20.79
CA ALA A 111 24.67 -23.76 -20.54
C ALA A 111 25.68 -22.59 -20.54
N SER A 112 25.29 -21.42 -21.05
CA SER A 112 26.04 -20.16 -20.96
C SER A 112 26.14 -19.58 -19.54
N GLU A 113 25.15 -19.75 -18.66
CA GLU A 113 25.18 -19.19 -17.29
C GLU A 113 26.14 -19.95 -16.35
N LEU A 114 26.56 -21.15 -16.72
CA LEU A 114 27.59 -21.92 -16.01
C LEU A 114 29.03 -21.48 -16.37
N LEU A 115 29.20 -20.61 -17.36
CA LEU A 115 30.49 -20.25 -17.95
C LEU A 115 30.96 -18.80 -17.66
N ASP A 116 30.19 -17.98 -16.95
CA ASP A 116 30.45 -16.54 -16.80
C ASP A 116 31.52 -16.14 -15.75
N ASP A 117 32.24 -17.09 -15.17
CA ASP A 117 33.36 -16.83 -14.24
C ASP A 117 34.75 -17.02 -14.89
N ALA A 118 34.85 -16.93 -16.22
CA ALA A 118 36.14 -17.00 -16.91
C ALA A 118 36.38 -15.73 -17.75
N ASP A 119 37.46 -15.04 -17.41
CA ASP A 119 38.13 -14.05 -18.26
C ASP A 119 38.00 -14.39 -19.76
N SER A 120 37.59 -13.37 -20.50
CA SER A 120 37.65 -13.18 -21.94
C SER A 120 38.51 -14.18 -22.73
N ASP A 121 37.86 -15.01 -23.57
CA ASP A 121 38.16 -15.14 -25.02
C ASP A 121 37.40 -16.27 -25.74
N TYR A 122 36.67 -17.14 -25.03
CA TYR A 122 36.05 -18.32 -25.64
C TYR A 122 34.53 -18.23 -25.67
N SER A 123 34.00 -17.40 -26.58
CA SER A 123 32.57 -17.43 -26.91
C SER A 123 32.19 -18.80 -27.49
N SER A 124 30.94 -19.21 -27.23
CA SER A 124 30.28 -20.45 -27.68
C SER A 124 30.43 -20.80 -29.18
N LYS A 125 30.91 -19.87 -30.02
CA LYS A 125 31.27 -20.11 -31.42
C LYS A 125 32.55 -20.94 -31.61
N ALA A 126 33.46 -20.99 -30.64
CA ALA A 126 34.76 -21.66 -30.79
C ALA A 126 34.71 -23.20 -30.64
N LEU A 127 33.60 -23.76 -30.15
CA LEU A 127 33.51 -25.18 -29.77
C LEU A 127 32.60 -26.03 -30.67
N GLY A 128 31.95 -25.46 -31.69
CA GLY A 128 31.12 -26.22 -32.65
C GLY A 128 29.95 -27.01 -32.03
N PHE A 129 29.61 -26.74 -30.77
CA PHE A 129 28.54 -27.40 -30.02
C PHE A 129 27.35 -26.44 -29.89
N ASP A 130 26.17 -26.85 -30.41
CA ASP A 130 24.93 -26.13 -30.15
C ASP A 130 24.34 -26.61 -28.82
N LEU A 131 24.67 -25.90 -27.74
CA LEU A 131 24.16 -26.15 -26.40
C LEU A 131 22.62 -26.01 -26.31
N ASN A 132 21.96 -25.41 -27.32
CA ASN A 132 20.50 -25.34 -27.41
C ASN A 132 19.86 -26.65 -27.89
N SER A 133 20.64 -27.66 -28.30
CA SER A 133 20.14 -28.94 -28.82
C SER A 133 19.87 -29.99 -27.74
N LEU A 134 20.17 -29.71 -26.47
CA LEU A 134 19.85 -30.60 -25.36
C LEU A 134 18.38 -30.42 -24.98
N PRO A 135 17.54 -31.47 -25.04
CA PRO A 135 16.15 -31.39 -24.61
C PRO A 135 16.13 -31.30 -23.09
N ILE A 136 16.11 -30.07 -22.56
CA ILE A 136 15.79 -29.85 -21.16
C ILE A 136 14.27 -30.04 -21.07
N HIS A 137 13.85 -31.21 -20.60
CA HIS A 137 12.46 -31.50 -20.33
C HIS A 137 11.87 -30.41 -19.44
N SER A 138 11.00 -29.59 -20.02
CA SER A 138 10.12 -28.71 -19.26
C SER A 138 9.25 -29.60 -18.38
N LEU A 139 9.51 -29.60 -17.07
CA LEU A 139 8.57 -30.16 -16.12
C LEU A 139 7.20 -29.49 -16.34
N PRO A 140 6.09 -30.25 -16.27
CA PRO A 140 4.76 -29.71 -16.55
C PRO A 140 4.48 -28.49 -15.68
N PHE A 141 4.06 -27.41 -16.35
CA PHE A 141 3.59 -26.16 -15.78
C PHE A 141 2.49 -26.44 -14.74
N ASN A 142 2.83 -26.43 -13.46
CA ASN A 142 1.82 -26.32 -12.42
C ASN A 142 1.59 -24.83 -12.14
N PRO A 143 0.34 -24.33 -12.21
CA PRO A 143 0.05 -23.00 -11.71
C PRO A 143 0.49 -22.88 -10.25
N ALA A 144 1.22 -21.81 -9.95
CA ALA A 144 1.57 -21.43 -8.60
C ALA A 144 0.29 -21.26 -7.78
N ARG A 145 0.04 -22.16 -6.82
CA ARG A 145 -1.22 -22.19 -6.06
C ARG A 145 -1.04 -22.06 -4.56
N ILE A 146 -1.83 -21.20 -3.93
CA ILE A 146 -2.02 -21.10 -2.48
C ILE A 146 -3.52 -21.19 -2.20
N ASP A 147 -3.94 -22.00 -1.22
CA ASP A 147 -5.37 -22.14 -0.88
C ASP A 147 -5.78 -21.22 0.28
N TYR A 148 -4.82 -20.82 1.10
CA TYR A 148 -5.04 -19.93 2.23
C TYR A 148 -3.74 -19.24 2.61
N ALA A 149 -3.84 -17.99 3.05
CA ALA A 149 -2.74 -17.25 3.63
C ALA A 149 -3.23 -16.53 4.88
N GLU A 150 -2.34 -16.31 5.83
CA GLU A 150 -2.60 -15.45 6.98
C GLU A 150 -1.38 -14.58 7.27
N LEU A 151 -1.60 -13.43 7.88
CA LEU A 151 -0.59 -12.50 8.29
C LEU A 151 -0.67 -12.33 9.81
N GLU A 152 0.37 -12.78 10.51
CA GLU A 152 0.57 -12.47 11.92
C GLU A 152 1.25 -11.11 12.05
N ILE A 153 0.66 -10.23 12.85
CA ILE A 153 1.19 -8.91 13.17
C ILE A 153 1.44 -8.90 14.68
N SER A 154 2.69 -8.64 15.08
CA SER A 154 3.07 -8.53 16.49
C SER A 154 3.74 -7.19 16.78
N GLY A 155 3.41 -6.57 17.92
CA GLY A 155 3.99 -5.30 18.30
C GLY A 155 3.29 -4.63 19.48
N PRO A 156 3.42 -3.30 19.64
CA PRO A 156 2.79 -2.53 20.71
C PRO A 156 1.28 -2.71 20.84
N SER A 157 0.59 -2.92 19.70
CA SER A 157 -0.87 -3.15 19.66
C SER A 157 -1.28 -4.55 20.14
N GLY A 158 -0.33 -5.45 20.40
CA GLY A 158 -0.57 -6.85 20.69
C GLY A 158 -0.23 -7.74 19.48
N THR A 159 -0.76 -8.96 19.49
CA THR A 159 -0.67 -9.90 18.36
C THR A 159 -2.05 -10.08 17.75
N THR A 160 -2.15 -9.93 16.44
CA THR A 160 -3.37 -10.18 15.66
C THR A 160 -3.04 -11.00 14.41
N VAL A 161 -4.02 -11.71 13.89
CA VAL A 161 -3.88 -12.56 12.69
C VAL A 161 -4.93 -12.12 11.67
N ILE A 162 -4.47 -11.76 10.48
CA ILE A 162 -5.30 -11.23 9.40
C ILE A 162 -5.33 -12.27 8.26
N PRO A 163 -6.52 -12.74 7.83
CA PRO A 163 -6.61 -13.63 6.69
C PRO A 163 -6.21 -12.91 5.41
N GLY A 164 -5.55 -13.63 4.51
CA GLY A 164 -5.19 -13.14 3.19
C GLY A 164 -6.37 -13.16 2.22
N ASP A 165 -6.41 -12.14 1.36
CA ASP A 165 -7.26 -12.04 0.19
C ASP A 165 -6.44 -12.42 -1.03
N ILE A 166 -6.71 -13.60 -1.60
CA ILE A 166 -5.88 -14.27 -2.60
C ILE A 166 -6.66 -14.73 -3.85
N GLY A 167 -7.90 -14.27 -4.02
CA GLY A 167 -8.74 -14.67 -5.14
C GLY A 167 -8.96 -16.19 -5.23
N ASP A 168 -8.74 -16.76 -6.42
CA ASP A 168 -8.76 -18.21 -6.65
C ASP A 168 -7.46 -18.93 -6.22
N GLY A 169 -6.47 -18.16 -5.73
CA GLY A 169 -5.20 -18.65 -5.25
C GLY A 169 -4.23 -19.03 -6.36
N VAL A 170 -4.52 -18.74 -7.63
CA VAL A 170 -3.69 -19.10 -8.79
C VAL A 170 -2.94 -17.87 -9.32
N PHE A 171 -1.61 -17.93 -9.29
CA PHE A 171 -0.75 -16.83 -9.72
C PHE A 171 -0.08 -17.14 -11.06
N SER A 172 -0.36 -16.33 -12.08
CA SER A 172 0.09 -16.58 -13.46
C SER A 172 1.04 -15.51 -14.01
N ASN A 173 1.21 -14.41 -13.30
CA ASN A 173 2.07 -13.30 -13.69
C ASN A 173 3.57 -13.68 -13.63
N ASP A 174 4.33 -13.20 -14.61
CA ASP A 174 5.79 -13.40 -14.71
C ASP A 174 6.61 -12.28 -14.08
N THR A 175 5.95 -11.17 -13.78
CA THR A 175 6.56 -9.96 -13.26
C THR A 175 5.72 -9.41 -12.12
N LYS A 176 6.30 -8.47 -11.36
CA LYS A 176 5.60 -7.75 -10.31
C LYS A 176 4.35 -7.06 -10.90
N SER A 177 3.17 -7.48 -10.46
CA SER A 177 1.89 -6.85 -10.80
C SER A 177 1.33 -6.12 -9.59
N PHE A 178 0.66 -4.99 -9.82
CA PHE A 178 -0.05 -4.26 -8.78
C PHE A 178 -1.57 -4.46 -8.87
N SER A 179 -2.06 -5.32 -9.75
CA SER A 179 -3.44 -5.77 -9.72
C SER A 179 -3.75 -6.39 -8.35
N GLU A 180 -4.96 -6.22 -7.84
CA GLU A 180 -5.36 -6.89 -6.60
C GLU A 180 -5.28 -8.41 -6.77
N ASP A 181 -5.77 -8.94 -7.90
CA ASP A 181 -5.92 -10.37 -8.15
C ASP A 181 -4.60 -11.14 -8.32
N ASP A 182 -3.49 -10.44 -8.63
CA ASP A 182 -2.20 -11.08 -8.93
C ASP A 182 -1.31 -11.24 -7.67
N ASN A 183 -1.84 -10.96 -6.49
CA ASN A 183 -1.06 -10.84 -5.27
C ASN A 183 -1.71 -11.53 -4.07
N ILE A 184 -0.92 -11.72 -3.02
CA ILE A 184 -1.46 -12.10 -1.71
C ILE A 184 -1.61 -10.82 -0.90
N ASN A 185 -2.85 -10.38 -0.72
CA ASN A 185 -3.17 -9.12 -0.05
C ASN A 185 -3.65 -9.38 1.38
N PHE A 186 -3.30 -8.50 2.31
CA PHE A 186 -3.80 -8.53 3.67
C PHE A 186 -4.35 -7.14 4.00
N TYR A 187 -5.67 -7.06 4.14
CA TYR A 187 -6.39 -5.84 4.48
C TYR A 187 -6.49 -5.69 5.99
N ILE A 188 -5.67 -4.82 6.55
CA ILE A 188 -5.53 -4.62 7.98
C ILE A 188 -6.37 -3.41 8.36
N ARG A 189 -7.39 -3.62 9.19
CA ARG A 189 -8.20 -2.52 9.71
C ARG A 189 -7.37 -1.66 10.65
N GLY A 190 -7.56 -0.35 10.64
CA GLY A 190 -6.78 0.58 11.45
C GLY A 190 -6.73 0.23 12.94
N ARG A 191 -7.85 -0.25 13.50
CA ARG A 191 -7.95 -0.69 14.90
C ARG A 191 -7.01 -1.84 15.29
N GLU A 192 -6.60 -2.68 14.33
CA GLU A 192 -5.68 -3.81 14.54
C GLU A 192 -4.25 -3.33 14.82
N ILE A 193 -3.91 -2.11 14.37
CA ILE A 193 -2.62 -1.43 14.64
C ILE A 193 -2.91 -0.06 15.26
N SER A 194 -3.60 -0.07 16.40
CA SER A 194 -4.08 1.14 17.08
C SER A 194 -2.98 1.93 17.80
N LYS A 195 -1.83 1.33 18.10
CA LYS A 195 -0.74 1.98 18.84
C LYS A 195 0.45 2.31 17.93
N PRO A 196 1.11 3.47 18.12
CA PRO A 196 2.37 3.77 17.45
C PRO A 196 3.51 2.83 17.87
N GLY A 197 4.50 2.68 17.00
CA GLY A 197 5.69 1.87 17.23
C GLY A 197 5.98 0.87 16.11
N ARG A 198 7.07 0.12 16.27
CA ARG A 198 7.49 -0.88 15.30
C ARG A 198 6.65 -2.16 15.46
N HIS A 199 6.08 -2.62 14.35
CA HIS A 199 5.29 -3.86 14.30
C HIS A 199 5.96 -4.83 13.33
N ARG A 200 5.98 -6.12 13.66
CA ARG A 200 6.53 -7.19 12.81
C ARG A 200 5.41 -7.91 12.09
N PHE A 201 5.62 -8.13 10.79
CA PHE A 201 4.65 -8.72 9.88
C PHE A 201 5.22 -10.02 9.32
N THR A 202 4.57 -11.15 9.64
CA THR A 202 4.97 -12.48 9.19
C THR A 202 3.79 -13.17 8.54
N ALA A 203 3.88 -13.45 7.25
CA ALA A 203 2.85 -14.16 6.52
C ALA A 203 3.13 -15.66 6.48
N ARG A 204 2.07 -16.48 6.59
CA ARG A 204 2.11 -17.93 6.47
C ARG A 204 1.22 -18.36 5.32
N LEU A 205 1.75 -19.22 4.46
CA LEU A 205 1.14 -19.63 3.20
C LEU A 205 0.80 -21.10 3.24
N TYR A 206 -0.44 -21.46 2.90
CA TYR A 206 -0.95 -22.82 3.02
C TYR A 206 -1.45 -23.37 1.68
N ARG A 207 -1.17 -24.66 1.46
CA ARG A 207 -1.70 -25.45 0.35
C ARG A 207 -2.25 -26.75 0.90
N ASN A 208 -3.51 -27.05 0.64
CA ASN A 208 -4.23 -28.22 1.16
C ASN A 208 -4.08 -28.37 2.69
N GLY A 209 -4.20 -27.26 3.44
CA GLY A 209 -4.06 -27.24 4.90
C GLY A 209 -2.63 -27.42 5.42
N THR A 210 -1.64 -27.57 4.53
CA THR A 210 -0.22 -27.70 4.91
C THR A 210 0.49 -26.35 4.75
N LEU A 211 1.26 -25.96 5.76
CA LEU A 211 2.13 -24.78 5.69
C LEU A 211 3.25 -25.03 4.67
N VAL A 212 3.28 -24.22 3.61
CA VAL A 212 4.21 -24.35 2.47
C VAL A 212 5.15 -23.16 2.31
N GLY A 213 4.93 -22.08 3.04
CA GLY A 213 5.85 -20.95 3.10
C GLY A 213 5.61 -20.03 4.28
N GLU A 214 6.67 -19.37 4.73
CA GLU A 214 6.62 -18.34 5.77
C GLU A 214 7.46 -17.12 5.34
N LYS A 215 6.82 -15.98 5.15
CA LYS A 215 7.43 -14.76 4.63
C LYS A 215 7.48 -13.64 5.65
N SER A 216 8.66 -13.07 5.86
CA SER A 216 8.79 -11.79 6.57
C SER A 216 8.41 -10.65 5.63
N VAL A 217 7.27 -10.01 5.86
CA VAL A 217 6.79 -8.87 5.06
C VAL A 217 7.48 -7.56 5.48
N GLY A 218 7.98 -7.50 6.72
CA GLY A 218 8.81 -6.39 7.20
C GLY A 218 8.60 -6.07 8.67
N GLN A 219 9.26 -5.00 9.13
CA GLN A 219 9.08 -4.44 10.47
C GLN A 219 8.81 -2.92 10.41
N PRO A 220 7.71 -2.48 9.79
CA PRO A 220 7.39 -1.06 9.64
C PRO A 220 7.25 -0.31 10.96
N GLN A 221 7.64 0.97 10.95
CA GLN A 221 7.39 1.93 12.03
C GLN A 221 6.05 2.62 11.79
N PHE A 222 5.13 2.52 12.77
CA PHE A 222 3.88 3.28 12.77
C PHE A 222 4.02 4.55 13.62
N HIS A 223 3.69 5.70 13.05
CA HIS A 223 3.77 7.01 13.69
C HIS A 223 2.45 7.36 14.39
N PRO A 224 2.49 8.21 15.44
CA PRO A 224 1.28 8.75 16.04
C PRO A 224 0.49 9.60 15.04
N THR A 225 -0.82 9.58 15.22
CA THR A 225 -1.79 10.42 14.51
C THR A 225 -2.72 11.10 15.52
N LYS A 226 -3.51 12.06 15.02
CA LYS A 226 -4.58 12.72 15.76
C LYS A 226 -5.83 12.76 14.88
N ASP A 227 -6.98 12.55 15.50
CA ASP A 227 -8.27 12.65 14.80
C ASP A 227 -8.55 14.08 14.35
N LEU A 228 -9.32 14.20 13.28
CA LEU A 228 -9.87 15.46 12.81
C LEU A 228 -11.35 15.55 13.22
N ARG A 229 -11.72 16.66 13.87
CA ARG A 229 -13.08 16.91 14.36
C ARG A 229 -13.63 18.18 13.76
N ILE A 230 -14.67 18.07 12.92
CA ILE A 230 -15.21 19.19 12.15
C ILE A 230 -16.68 19.48 12.47
N LEU A 231 -17.01 20.75 12.53
CA LEU A 231 -18.39 21.24 12.47
C LEU A 231 -18.69 21.63 11.02
N VAL A 232 -19.69 21.01 10.42
CA VAL A 232 -20.13 21.30 9.06
C VAL A 232 -21.35 22.21 9.11
N VAL A 233 -21.26 23.34 8.41
CA VAL A 233 -22.34 24.33 8.29
C VAL A 233 -22.74 24.44 6.82
N VAL A 234 -24.03 24.32 6.53
CA VAL A 234 -24.57 24.45 5.17
C VAL A 234 -25.37 25.73 5.06
N GLU A 235 -25.28 26.39 3.89
CA GLU A 235 -26.00 27.64 3.64
C GLU A 235 -27.53 27.46 3.62
N ILE A 236 -28.00 26.38 2.99
CA ILE A 236 -29.43 26.13 2.81
C ILE A 236 -29.82 24.92 3.66
N PHE A 237 -30.85 25.08 4.49
CA PHE A 237 -31.48 23.98 5.21
C PHE A 237 -32.99 23.97 4.92
N PRO A 238 -33.58 22.81 4.53
CA PRO A 238 -32.93 21.51 4.37
C PRO A 238 -31.97 21.50 3.16
N PHE A 239 -30.81 20.88 3.34
CA PHE A 239 -29.87 20.68 2.25
C PHE A 239 -30.39 19.57 1.31
N PRO A 240 -30.33 19.74 -0.01
CA PRO A 240 -30.79 18.73 -0.97
C PRO A 240 -30.14 17.35 -0.76
N ALA A 241 -30.92 16.27 -0.89
CA ALA A 241 -30.47 14.90 -0.64
C ALA A 241 -29.20 14.51 -1.43
N VAL A 242 -29.16 14.78 -2.73
CA VAL A 242 -27.97 14.55 -3.59
C VAL A 242 -26.73 15.29 -3.06
N LYS A 243 -26.90 16.49 -2.49
CA LYS A 243 -25.78 17.25 -1.94
C LYS A 243 -25.28 16.67 -0.61
N TRP A 244 -26.15 16.02 0.17
CA TRP A 244 -25.72 15.26 1.35
C TRP A 244 -24.86 14.06 0.99
N GLU A 245 -25.28 13.27 -0.01
CA GLU A 245 -24.51 12.11 -0.48
C GLU A 245 -23.10 12.52 -0.91
N ILE A 246 -23.00 13.60 -1.68
CA ILE A 246 -21.72 14.12 -2.17
C ILE A 246 -20.86 14.67 -1.02
N LEU A 247 -21.45 15.33 -0.03
CA LEU A 247 -20.73 15.76 1.17
C LEU A 247 -20.19 14.57 1.98
N PHE A 248 -21.00 13.54 2.23
CA PHE A 248 -20.51 12.38 2.97
C PHE A 248 -19.43 11.65 2.20
N GLN A 249 -19.54 11.53 0.88
CA GLN A 249 -18.47 10.98 0.05
C GLN A 249 -17.18 11.80 0.15
N ALA A 250 -17.27 13.13 0.21
CA ALA A 250 -16.13 14.02 0.40
C ALA A 250 -15.45 13.82 1.76
N LEU A 251 -16.24 13.63 2.82
CA LEU A 251 -15.70 13.33 4.15
C LEU A 251 -15.04 11.96 4.19
N GLU A 252 -15.62 10.95 3.54
CA GLU A 252 -14.99 9.63 3.39
C GLU A 252 -13.66 9.74 2.64
N ASP A 253 -13.61 10.48 1.53
CA ASP A 253 -12.39 10.75 0.78
C ASP A 253 -11.32 11.43 1.64
N LEU A 254 -11.71 12.36 2.50
CA LEU A 254 -10.78 12.99 3.43
C LEU A 254 -10.22 11.97 4.43
N SER A 255 -11.09 11.14 5.02
CA SER A 255 -10.66 10.08 5.93
C SER A 255 -9.73 9.06 5.25
N ARG A 256 -9.95 8.81 3.96
CA ARG A 256 -9.12 7.96 3.10
C ARG A 256 -7.74 8.58 2.88
N ILE A 257 -7.66 9.83 2.45
CA ILE A 257 -6.43 10.47 1.97
C ILE A 257 -5.55 11.02 3.10
N PHE A 258 -6.12 11.39 4.25
CA PHE A 258 -5.34 12.05 5.31
C PHE A 258 -4.68 11.06 6.26
N PRO A 259 -3.54 11.42 6.89
CA PRO A 259 -2.84 10.60 7.88
C PRO A 259 -3.55 10.60 9.24
N ILE A 260 -4.86 10.36 9.27
CA ILE A 260 -5.73 10.21 10.45
C ILE A 260 -6.16 8.77 10.62
N ARG A 261 -6.69 8.39 11.81
CA ARG A 261 -7.27 7.07 11.99
C ARG A 261 -8.37 6.81 10.95
N SER A 262 -8.60 5.55 10.62
CA SER A 262 -9.69 5.19 9.72
C SER A 262 -11.05 5.45 10.37
N GLY A 263 -12.07 5.61 9.51
CA GLY A 263 -13.44 5.76 9.93
C GLY A 263 -13.95 7.20 9.88
N LEU A 264 -15.24 7.30 9.57
CA LEU A 264 -16.04 8.51 9.57
C LEU A 264 -17.23 8.28 10.52
N ALA A 265 -17.43 9.19 11.47
CA ALA A 265 -18.57 9.11 12.37
C ALA A 265 -19.10 10.49 12.79
N PRO A 266 -20.36 10.60 13.22
CA PRO A 266 -20.82 11.77 13.95
C PRO A 266 -19.97 12.00 15.23
N LEU A 267 -19.83 13.25 15.69
CA LEU A 267 -19.10 13.58 16.93
C LEU A 267 -19.64 12.83 18.16
N ASP A 268 -20.95 12.59 18.20
CA ASP A 268 -21.60 11.82 19.28
C ASP A 268 -21.66 10.30 18.99
N GLY A 269 -20.99 9.85 17.93
CA GLY A 269 -21.03 8.48 17.43
C GLY A 269 -19.82 7.65 17.84
N ASP A 270 -19.25 6.92 16.87
CA ASP A 270 -18.06 6.10 17.08
C ASP A 270 -16.82 6.97 17.35
N GLN A 271 -16.32 6.91 18.59
CA GLN A 271 -15.13 7.65 19.03
C GLN A 271 -13.81 7.03 18.54
N GLU A 272 -13.86 5.84 17.92
CA GLU A 272 -12.68 5.23 17.29
C GLU A 272 -12.40 5.79 15.89
N ALA A 273 -13.37 6.48 15.29
CA ALA A 273 -13.23 7.11 13.97
C ALA A 273 -12.24 8.27 13.99
N GLY A 274 -11.31 8.28 13.02
CA GLY A 274 -10.33 9.36 12.90
C GLY A 274 -10.86 10.64 12.29
N LEU A 275 -11.97 10.59 11.54
CA LEU A 275 -12.71 11.78 11.12
C LEU A 275 -14.07 11.79 11.81
N ARG A 276 -14.33 12.83 12.60
CA ARG A 276 -15.62 13.01 13.26
C ARG A 276 -16.27 14.33 12.90
N TYR A 277 -17.57 14.30 12.64
CA TYR A 277 -18.30 15.47 12.14
C TYR A 277 -19.57 15.76 12.93
N ARG A 278 -20.01 17.02 12.92
CA ARG A 278 -21.37 17.40 13.29
C ARG A 278 -21.93 18.31 12.23
N ILE A 279 -23.19 18.09 11.85
CA ILE A 279 -23.91 19.01 10.98
C ILE A 279 -24.64 20.01 11.87
N GLU A 280 -24.43 21.29 11.61
CA GLU A 280 -25.21 22.37 12.19
C GLU A 280 -26.54 22.51 11.42
N PRO A 281 -27.70 22.25 12.05
CA PRO A 281 -28.99 22.29 11.36
C PRO A 281 -29.53 23.71 11.18
N ILE A 282 -28.95 24.72 11.84
CA ILE A 282 -29.36 26.11 11.71
C ILE A 282 -28.62 26.69 10.50
N PRO A 283 -29.29 26.94 9.36
CA PRO A 283 -28.66 27.63 8.25
C PRO A 283 -28.25 29.02 8.73
N ILE A 284 -27.03 29.42 8.40
CA ILE A 284 -26.60 30.81 8.64
C ILE A 284 -27.46 31.69 7.73
N ASP A 285 -28.08 32.74 8.27
CA ASP A 285 -28.72 33.76 7.45
C ASP A 285 -27.62 34.59 6.75
N PHE A 286 -27.56 34.52 5.42
CA PHE A 286 -26.51 35.13 4.59
C PHE A 286 -26.76 36.63 4.30
N ALA A 287 -27.57 37.33 5.09
CA ALA A 287 -27.54 38.79 5.13
C ALA A 287 -26.15 39.28 5.62
N TRP A 288 -25.18 39.25 4.72
CA TRP A 288 -23.82 39.78 4.88
C TRP A 288 -23.92 41.29 5.13
N PRO A 289 -23.69 41.77 6.38
CA PRO A 289 -22.33 41.88 6.89
C PRO A 289 -22.12 41.45 8.37
N ASP A 290 -23.11 40.86 9.05
CA ASP A 290 -22.99 40.54 10.48
C ASP A 290 -22.28 39.20 10.71
N ARG A 291 -20.96 39.29 10.67
CA ARG A 291 -20.00 38.31 11.16
C ARG A 291 -20.38 37.91 12.60
N THR A 292 -21.08 36.81 12.80
CA THR A 292 -20.60 35.92 13.86
C THR A 292 -19.35 35.26 13.27
N PRO A 293 -18.12 35.65 13.67
CA PRO A 293 -16.91 35.01 13.17
C PRO A 293 -17.08 33.51 13.37
N VAL A 294 -16.73 32.70 12.37
CA VAL A 294 -16.88 31.25 12.45
C VAL A 294 -16.21 30.63 13.69
N ALA A 295 -15.18 31.28 14.21
CA ALA A 295 -14.60 30.98 15.52
C ALA A 295 -15.56 31.15 16.72
N GLN A 296 -16.41 32.19 16.73
CA GLN A 296 -17.45 32.37 17.74
C GLN A 296 -18.53 31.29 17.63
N ARG A 297 -18.95 30.89 16.41
CA ARG A 297 -19.91 29.78 16.28
C ARG A 297 -19.30 28.46 16.75
N LEU A 298 -18.04 28.17 16.39
CA LEU A 298 -17.32 27.01 16.89
C LEU A 298 -17.25 26.99 18.42
N ALA A 299 -16.91 28.14 19.03
CA ALA A 299 -16.87 28.29 20.48
C ALA A 299 -18.25 28.08 21.12
N ALA A 300 -19.30 28.67 20.57
CA ALA A 300 -20.68 28.50 21.04
C ALA A 300 -21.13 27.03 20.95
N PHE A 301 -20.91 26.38 19.81
CA PHE A 301 -21.19 24.96 19.63
C PHE A 301 -20.47 24.10 20.68
N ASN A 302 -19.17 24.35 20.89
CA ASN A 302 -18.38 23.61 21.87
C ASN A 302 -18.83 23.88 23.33
N GLN A 303 -19.30 25.09 23.63
CA GLN A 303 -19.92 25.42 24.91
C GLN A 303 -21.25 24.67 25.10
N GLU A 304 -22.09 24.59 24.06
CA GLU A 304 -23.33 23.82 24.06
C GLU A 304 -23.05 22.32 24.26
N GLN A 305 -22.04 21.75 23.58
CA GLN A 305 -21.62 20.36 23.80
C GLN A 305 -21.17 20.12 25.25
N SER A 306 -20.43 21.08 25.83
CA SER A 306 -19.98 21.02 27.22
C SER A 306 -21.14 21.08 28.21
N ALA A 307 -22.07 22.02 28.02
CA ALA A 307 -23.26 22.15 28.84
C ALA A 307 -24.16 20.89 28.76
N ALA A 308 -24.16 20.20 27.62
CA ALA A 308 -24.87 18.94 27.42
C ALA A 308 -24.13 17.71 27.99
N GLY A 309 -22.98 17.89 28.66
CA GLY A 309 -22.20 16.79 29.23
C GLY A 309 -21.54 15.87 28.20
N ARG A 310 -21.40 16.34 26.95
CA ARG A 310 -20.78 15.55 25.88
C ARG A 310 -19.27 15.75 25.91
N PRO A 311 -18.45 14.72 25.69
CA PRO A 311 -17.00 14.83 25.80
C PRO A 311 -16.33 15.43 24.55
N ASP A 312 -16.94 15.29 23.37
CA ASP A 312 -16.30 15.67 22.11
C ASP A 312 -16.54 17.12 21.68
N ARG A 313 -15.52 17.70 21.06
CA ARG A 313 -15.50 19.10 20.59
C ARG A 313 -15.07 19.14 19.13
N ALA A 314 -15.67 20.04 18.36
CA ALA A 314 -15.18 20.36 17.03
C ALA A 314 -13.92 21.24 17.15
N GLU A 315 -12.92 21.00 16.30
CA GLU A 315 -11.69 21.81 16.25
C GLU A 315 -11.74 22.83 15.12
N HIS A 316 -12.49 22.53 14.06
CA HIS A 316 -12.56 23.35 12.86
C HIS A 316 -14.00 23.41 12.31
N VAL A 317 -14.29 24.44 11.54
CA VAL A 317 -15.58 24.61 10.86
C VAL A 317 -15.41 24.54 9.35
N LEU A 318 -16.20 23.69 8.70
CA LEU A 318 -16.35 23.62 7.25
C LEU A 318 -17.69 24.26 6.86
N THR A 319 -17.65 25.39 6.19
CA THR A 319 -18.86 26.07 5.68
C THR A 319 -19.02 25.77 4.19
N ILE A 320 -20.20 25.30 3.80
CA ILE A 320 -20.55 25.00 2.40
C ILE A 320 -21.64 25.97 1.97
N ARG A 321 -21.34 26.78 0.96
CA ARG A 321 -22.30 27.74 0.39
C ARG A 321 -22.32 27.68 -1.13
N THR A 322 -23.46 28.03 -1.68
CA THR A 322 -23.67 28.22 -3.11
C THR A 322 -22.87 29.44 -3.57
N GLN A 323 -22.14 29.26 -4.67
CA GLN A 323 -21.45 30.36 -5.33
C GLN A 323 -22.46 31.40 -5.81
N GLN A 324 -22.20 32.67 -5.50
CA GLN A 324 -23.05 33.78 -5.91
C GLN A 324 -22.65 34.30 -7.30
N PRO A 325 -23.58 34.88 -8.09
CA PRO A 325 -23.24 35.45 -9.38
C PRO A 325 -22.10 36.49 -9.29
N GLY A 326 -21.06 36.31 -10.12
CA GLY A 326 -19.89 37.20 -10.16
C GLY A 326 -18.76 36.82 -9.20
N GLU A 327 -18.92 35.79 -8.36
CA GLU A 327 -17.80 35.21 -7.62
C GLU A 327 -16.89 34.39 -8.54
N MET A 328 -15.58 34.41 -8.29
CA MET A 328 -14.62 33.58 -9.03
C MET A 328 -14.88 32.08 -8.77
N PRO A 329 -14.70 31.20 -9.77
CA PRO A 329 -14.91 29.76 -9.60
C PRO A 329 -14.01 29.15 -8.51
N LEU A 330 -14.63 28.26 -7.71
CA LEU A 330 -14.04 27.20 -6.88
C LEU A 330 -12.72 27.57 -6.16
N GLY A 331 -12.86 28.05 -4.93
CA GLY A 331 -11.78 28.17 -3.96
C GLY A 331 -12.32 28.23 -2.53
N GLY A 332 -11.51 27.78 -1.58
CA GLY A 332 -11.76 27.93 -0.16
C GLY A 332 -11.18 29.22 0.38
N SER A 333 -11.90 29.84 1.32
CA SER A 333 -11.38 30.99 2.07
C SER A 333 -11.13 30.59 3.53
N ALA A 334 -9.88 30.72 3.97
CA ALA A 334 -9.54 30.61 5.38
C ALA A 334 -10.30 31.68 6.19
N GLN A 335 -10.81 31.29 7.34
CA GLN A 335 -11.43 32.18 8.29
C GLN A 335 -10.62 32.20 9.58
N SER A 336 -10.07 33.37 9.88
CA SER A 336 -9.24 33.58 11.06
C SER A 336 -10.08 33.63 12.34
N GLY A 337 -9.60 32.95 13.37
CA GLY A 337 -10.04 33.08 14.74
C GLY A 337 -9.34 34.24 15.46
N PRO A 338 -9.65 34.44 16.76
CA PRO A 338 -9.22 35.61 17.54
C PRO A 338 -7.70 35.82 17.62
N ASN A 339 -6.92 34.74 17.44
CA ASN A 339 -5.45 34.75 17.57
C ASN A 339 -4.74 34.59 16.22
N GLY A 340 -5.43 34.80 15.10
CA GLY A 340 -4.89 34.56 13.75
C GLY A 340 -4.78 33.07 13.37
N SER A 341 -5.25 32.16 14.22
CA SER A 341 -5.42 30.74 13.88
C SER A 341 -6.53 30.55 12.86
N ILE A 342 -6.41 29.59 11.94
CA ILE A 342 -7.49 29.29 11.00
C ILE A 342 -8.54 28.43 11.73
N ALA A 343 -9.71 29.02 11.96
CA ALA A 343 -10.82 28.41 12.68
C ALA A 343 -11.82 27.70 11.75
N GLY A 344 -11.84 28.06 10.47
CA GLY A 344 -12.70 27.42 9.49
C GLY A 344 -12.33 27.73 8.05
N VAL A 345 -13.00 27.03 7.13
CA VAL A 345 -12.87 27.19 5.69
C VAL A 345 -14.27 27.33 5.11
N THR A 346 -14.46 28.33 4.26
CA THR A 346 -15.70 28.45 3.48
C THR A 346 -15.44 28.04 2.05
N LEU A 347 -16.22 27.06 1.59
CA LEU A 347 -16.22 26.57 0.22
C LEU A 347 -17.39 27.19 -0.54
N ASN A 348 -17.06 27.90 -1.61
CA ASN A 348 -18.03 28.42 -2.57
C ASN A 348 -18.18 27.36 -3.65
N VAL A 349 -19.33 26.67 -3.66
CA VAL A 349 -19.60 25.60 -4.63
C VAL A 349 -20.50 26.13 -5.74
N ASP A 350 -20.04 26.00 -6.99
CA ASP A 350 -20.92 26.11 -8.15
C ASP A 350 -21.81 24.86 -8.20
N PRO A 351 -23.14 24.98 -8.14
CA PRO A 351 -24.00 23.82 -8.35
C PRO A 351 -23.95 23.36 -9.82
N PRO A 352 -23.93 22.04 -10.08
CA PRO A 352 -23.96 20.96 -9.10
C PRO A 352 -22.56 20.64 -8.55
N MET A 353 -22.49 20.30 -7.25
CA MET A 353 -21.35 19.57 -6.73
C MET A 353 -21.11 18.38 -7.66
N ASP A 354 -19.91 18.29 -8.21
CA ASP A 354 -19.58 17.32 -9.24
C ASP A 354 -18.71 16.20 -8.68
N ASN A 355 -18.20 15.37 -9.59
CA ASN A 355 -17.29 14.27 -9.28
C ASN A 355 -15.91 14.74 -8.77
N SER A 356 -15.70 16.03 -8.50
CA SER A 356 -14.44 16.58 -8.01
C SER A 356 -14.62 17.32 -6.66
N PHE A 357 -15.84 17.38 -6.15
CA PHE A 357 -16.16 18.06 -4.88
C PHE A 357 -15.39 17.48 -3.68
N GLY A 358 -15.22 16.16 -3.60
CA GLY A 358 -14.47 15.51 -2.52
C GLY A 358 -13.00 15.90 -2.51
N THR A 359 -12.41 15.99 -3.70
CA THR A 359 -11.07 16.54 -3.90
C THR A 359 -10.99 17.99 -3.46
N LEU A 360 -11.95 18.85 -3.81
CA LEU A 360 -11.96 20.26 -3.38
C LEU A 360 -12.01 20.38 -1.85
N VAL A 361 -12.92 19.68 -1.19
CA VAL A 361 -13.01 19.69 0.29
C VAL A 361 -11.67 19.28 0.90
N SER A 362 -11.07 18.20 0.39
CA SER A 362 -9.79 17.70 0.88
C SER A 362 -8.65 18.68 0.63
N HIS A 363 -8.60 19.30 -0.56
CA HIS A 363 -7.61 20.32 -0.94
C HIS A 363 -7.69 21.51 -0.01
N GLU A 364 -8.88 22.02 0.23
CA GLU A 364 -9.09 23.24 1.00
C GLU A 364 -8.90 23.02 2.49
N ILE A 365 -9.23 21.85 3.01
CA ILE A 365 -8.88 21.49 4.37
C ILE A 365 -7.34 21.36 4.51
N ALA A 366 -6.67 20.69 3.57
CA ALA A 366 -5.21 20.59 3.60
C ALA A 366 -4.54 21.97 3.50
N HIS A 367 -5.03 22.84 2.61
CA HIS A 367 -4.48 24.18 2.40
C HIS A 367 -4.75 25.10 3.59
N ASN A 368 -6.01 25.22 4.02
CA ASN A 368 -6.41 26.19 5.03
C ASN A 368 -6.22 25.64 6.45
N PHE A 369 -6.67 24.42 6.75
CA PHE A 369 -6.50 23.89 8.10
C PHE A 369 -5.09 23.45 8.32
N LEU A 370 -4.43 22.88 7.32
CA LEU A 370 -3.12 22.27 7.56
C LEU A 370 -2.01 23.05 6.90
N THR A 371 -2.26 24.24 6.35
CA THR A 371 -1.25 25.17 5.79
C THR A 371 -0.34 24.52 4.74
N VAL A 372 -0.82 23.47 4.07
CA VAL A 372 -0.03 22.70 3.10
C VAL A 372 0.08 23.52 1.82
N PRO A 373 1.30 23.82 1.33
CA PRO A 373 1.46 24.58 0.10
C PRO A 373 1.05 23.74 -1.12
N HIS A 374 0.78 24.42 -2.24
CA HIS A 374 0.63 23.75 -3.53
C HIS A 374 1.93 23.05 -3.95
N VAL A 375 1.79 21.97 -4.70
CA VAL A 375 2.92 21.23 -5.27
C VAL A 375 3.05 21.50 -6.77
N GLY A 376 4.08 22.28 -7.14
CA GLY A 376 4.54 22.49 -8.52
C GLY A 376 3.53 23.09 -9.52
N ASP A 377 4.02 23.41 -10.73
CA ASP A 377 3.22 23.93 -11.84
C ASP A 377 2.84 22.84 -12.87
N GLU A 378 3.54 21.70 -12.89
CA GLU A 378 3.19 20.53 -13.71
C GLU A 378 2.53 19.47 -12.83
N GLY A 379 1.36 18.98 -13.24
CA GLY A 379 0.58 18.01 -12.47
C GLY A 379 1.45 16.80 -12.15
N VAL A 380 1.95 16.74 -10.91
CA VAL A 380 2.83 15.67 -10.47
C VAL A 380 2.01 14.39 -10.56
N ALA A 381 2.14 13.68 -11.67
CA ALA A 381 1.69 12.31 -11.78
C ALA A 381 2.43 11.58 -10.66
N LEU A 382 1.67 11.12 -9.67
CA LEU A 382 2.21 10.26 -8.65
C LEU A 382 2.55 8.96 -9.39
N ASN A 383 3.78 8.46 -9.25
CA ASN A 383 4.27 7.33 -10.06
C ASN A 383 3.22 6.19 -10.10
N GLU A 384 2.76 5.85 -11.31
CA GLU A 384 1.46 5.18 -11.51
C GLU A 384 1.34 3.70 -11.12
N PRO A 385 2.37 2.86 -10.90
CA PRO A 385 2.05 1.46 -10.65
C PRO A 385 1.55 1.18 -9.21
N ALA A 386 1.71 2.07 -8.23
CA ALA A 386 1.59 1.64 -6.83
C ALA A 386 0.59 2.40 -5.93
N ALA A 387 -0.10 3.42 -6.44
CA ALA A 387 -1.19 4.04 -5.69
C ALA A 387 -2.36 3.06 -5.57
N PHE A 388 -2.80 2.80 -4.35
CA PHE A 388 -3.87 1.87 -4.06
C PHE A 388 -4.97 2.54 -3.24
N ASP A 389 -6.21 2.40 -3.68
CA ASP A 389 -7.37 2.82 -2.91
C ASP A 389 -7.80 1.66 -2.00
N LEU A 390 -7.55 1.78 -0.70
CA LEU A 390 -7.92 0.75 0.27
C LEU A 390 -9.45 0.64 0.47
N VAL A 391 -10.21 1.70 0.19
CA VAL A 391 -11.67 1.70 0.32
C VAL A 391 -12.27 0.99 -0.89
N ALA A 392 -11.84 1.36 -2.09
CA ALA A 392 -12.30 0.74 -3.34
C ALA A 392 -11.59 -0.58 -3.67
N ARG A 393 -10.58 -0.97 -2.87
CA ARG A 393 -9.73 -2.15 -3.06
C ARG A 393 -9.19 -2.28 -4.48
N LYS A 394 -8.56 -1.23 -5.00
CA LYS A 394 -8.01 -1.28 -6.35
C LYS A 394 -6.82 -0.38 -6.51
N SER A 395 -5.94 -0.76 -7.42
CA SER A 395 -4.91 0.15 -7.93
C SER A 395 -5.58 1.30 -8.69
N VAL A 396 -5.08 2.51 -8.45
CA VAL A 396 -5.61 3.72 -9.07
C VAL A 396 -4.75 4.05 -10.27
N GLY A 397 -5.34 3.99 -11.48
CA GLY A 397 -4.70 4.48 -12.69
C GLY A 397 -4.67 6.01 -12.73
N ASN A 398 -3.56 6.60 -13.16
CA ASN A 398 -3.34 8.05 -13.20
C ASN A 398 -3.58 8.79 -11.86
N PRO A 399 -2.99 8.37 -10.73
CA PRO A 399 -3.13 9.07 -9.46
C PRO A 399 -2.54 10.49 -9.57
N ARG A 400 -3.26 11.48 -9.02
CA ARG A 400 -2.89 12.89 -9.08
C ARG A 400 -2.63 13.45 -7.69
N ALA A 401 -1.72 14.41 -7.62
CA ALA A 401 -1.48 15.17 -6.40
C ALA A 401 -2.68 16.06 -6.04
N LEU A 402 -3.21 15.85 -4.83
CA LEU A 402 -4.32 16.61 -4.26
C LEU A 402 -4.02 18.12 -4.22
N MET A 403 -2.78 18.48 -3.86
CA MET A 403 -2.35 19.87 -3.65
C MET A 403 -1.83 20.53 -4.94
N TYR A 404 -2.24 20.06 -6.12
CA TYR A 404 -1.80 20.66 -7.38
C TYR A 404 -2.36 22.08 -7.57
N ARG A 405 -1.58 22.96 -8.20
CA ARG A 405 -1.85 24.41 -8.27
C ARG A 405 -2.89 24.81 -9.31
N ILE A 406 -3.01 24.08 -10.42
CA ILE A 406 -3.96 24.44 -11.49
C ILE A 406 -5.35 23.91 -11.14
N TYR A 407 -6.37 24.78 -11.25
CA TYR A 407 -7.80 24.56 -10.95
C TYR A 407 -8.49 23.41 -11.72
N ASN A 408 -7.75 22.54 -12.41
CA ASN A 408 -8.30 21.27 -12.84
C ASN A 408 -8.39 20.35 -11.61
N LEU A 409 -9.49 20.48 -10.88
CA LEU A 409 -9.79 19.62 -9.75
C LEU A 409 -9.67 18.17 -10.21
N THR A 410 -8.95 17.40 -9.41
CA THR A 410 -8.75 15.98 -9.67
C THR A 410 -10.08 15.25 -9.43
N PRO A 411 -10.50 14.32 -10.31
CA PRO A 411 -11.67 13.50 -10.06
C PRO A 411 -11.56 12.75 -8.73
N ASN A 412 -12.66 12.66 -7.98
CA ASN A 412 -12.77 11.90 -6.74
C ASN A 412 -12.22 10.48 -6.93
N GLY A 413 -11.60 9.93 -5.88
CA GLY A 413 -10.97 8.61 -5.92
C GLY A 413 -9.63 8.54 -6.68
N THR A 414 -9.20 9.59 -7.38
CA THR A 414 -7.87 9.65 -8.03
C THR A 414 -6.87 10.57 -7.34
N ALA A 415 -7.35 11.37 -6.38
CA ALA A 415 -6.55 12.32 -5.62
C ALA A 415 -5.83 11.66 -4.43
N PHE A 416 -4.55 11.99 -4.27
CA PHE A 416 -3.70 11.56 -3.16
C PHE A 416 -2.73 12.68 -2.75
N LEU A 417 -2.24 12.66 -1.52
CA LEU A 417 -1.17 13.55 -1.09
C LEU A 417 0.18 13.09 -1.67
N VAL A 418 1.08 14.01 -1.98
CA VAL A 418 2.50 13.62 -2.10
C VAL A 418 3.05 13.24 -0.72
N PRO A 419 4.06 12.36 -0.61
CA PRO A 419 4.59 11.91 0.69
C PRO A 419 4.98 13.03 1.66
N ASP A 420 5.53 14.13 1.15
CA ASP A 420 5.91 15.27 1.99
C ASP A 420 4.69 16.03 2.56
N SER A 421 3.63 16.18 1.77
CA SER A 421 2.36 16.76 2.24
C SER A 421 1.71 15.86 3.27
N TRP A 422 1.74 14.54 3.09
CA TRP A 422 1.28 13.56 4.07
C TRP A 422 2.00 13.71 5.41
N ARG A 423 3.34 13.72 5.41
CA ARG A 423 4.15 13.95 6.61
C ARG A 423 3.82 15.29 7.26
N THR A 424 3.75 16.36 6.47
CA THR A 424 3.45 17.72 6.94
C THR A 424 2.09 17.79 7.64
N ILE A 425 1.06 17.14 7.07
CA ILE A 425 -0.27 17.10 7.68
C ILE A 425 -0.22 16.36 9.02
N ARG A 426 0.42 15.18 9.07
CA ARG A 426 0.57 14.40 10.30
C ARG A 426 1.20 15.23 11.42
N GLU A 427 2.31 15.90 11.12
CA GLU A 427 3.03 16.73 12.09
C GLU A 427 2.18 17.91 12.58
N ARG A 428 1.46 18.58 11.66
CA ARG A 428 0.62 19.73 12.02
C ARG A 428 -0.63 19.36 12.82
N LEU A 429 -1.22 18.20 12.56
CA LEU A 429 -2.31 17.68 13.38
C LEU A 429 -1.84 17.44 14.83
N LEU A 430 -0.64 16.90 15.02
CA LEU A 430 -0.07 16.66 16.34
C LEU A 430 0.27 17.97 17.07
N THR A 431 0.85 18.96 16.40
CA THR A 431 1.26 20.22 17.05
C THR A 431 0.09 21.11 17.45
N ARG A 432 -1.03 21.10 16.71
CA ARG A 432 -2.23 21.89 17.06
C ARG A 432 -2.93 21.41 18.33
N SER A 433 -2.53 20.28 18.89
CA SER A 433 -3.04 19.75 20.14
C SER A 433 -2.48 20.45 21.39
N SER A 434 -1.36 21.19 21.30
CA SER A 434 -0.73 21.79 22.49
C SER A 434 -1.37 23.11 22.94
N THR A 435 -2.45 23.57 22.31
CA THR A 435 -3.15 24.82 22.69
C THR A 435 -4.62 24.63 23.06
N GLY A 436 -5.08 23.40 23.26
CA GLY A 436 -6.38 23.13 23.89
C GLY A 436 -6.14 22.66 25.31
N ASN A 437 -6.29 23.55 26.28
CA ASN A 437 -6.09 23.29 27.71
C ASN A 437 -6.62 21.92 28.13
N ASP A 438 -5.71 21.07 28.60
CA ASP A 438 -5.98 20.20 29.74
C ASP A 438 -6.23 21.12 30.94
N GLU A 439 -7.50 21.48 31.17
CA GLU A 439 -8.08 21.90 32.47
C GLU A 439 -9.61 21.82 32.43
#